data_AF-A0A142XT20-F1
#
_entry.id   AF-A0A142XT20-F1
#
_cell.length_a   1.000
_cell.length_b   1.000
_cell.length_c   1.000
_cell.angle_alpha   90.00
_cell.angle_beta   90.00
_cell.angle_gamma   90.00
#
_symmetry.space_group_name_H-M   'P 1'
#
loop_
_entity.id
_entity.type
_entity.pdbx_description
1 polymer ?
#
loop_
_entity_poly.entity_id
_entity_poly.type
_entity_poly.pdbx_seq_one_letter_code
_entity_poly.pdbx_strand_id
1 'polypeptide(L)'
;MSERAALLTAIRNHLDDDTPRLVYADWLDEHAVDDRDRATAEFIRASCLGRNHPTGYMPRKAYKWIGEHWRRLLPLTLGHHVPTWWTIGRDAAQVTEDVRWMRSGREIQAHMHLPAGPHAGDLKWHAVQFEFNRGFLQWARAYSYHVTERLRGPILADQPFAQLRLFN
;
A
#
# COMPACT_ATOMS: atom_id res chain seq x y z
N MET A 1 -7.05 -24.69 2.86
CA MET A 1 -7.08 -23.28 2.44
C MET A 1 -7.99 -22.53 3.40
N SER A 2 -7.60 -21.35 3.89
CA SER A 2 -8.49 -20.52 4.72
C SER A 2 -9.54 -19.81 3.87
N GLU A 3 -10.66 -19.40 4.46
CA GLU A 3 -11.71 -18.63 3.78
C GLU A 3 -11.16 -17.33 3.17
N ARG A 4 -10.33 -16.59 3.93
CA ARG A 4 -9.59 -15.42 3.44
C ARG A 4 -8.83 -15.71 2.15
N ALA A 5 -8.12 -16.84 2.08
CA ALA A 5 -7.36 -17.23 0.90
C ALA A 5 -8.26 -17.58 -0.29
N ALA A 6 -9.43 -18.18 -0.05
CA ALA A 6 -10.42 -18.46 -1.09
C ALA A 6 -11.01 -17.16 -1.66
N LEU A 7 -11.38 -16.19 -0.81
CA LEU A 7 -11.88 -14.88 -1.23
C LEU A 7 -10.85 -14.09 -2.05
N LEU A 8 -9.59 -14.06 -1.59
CA LEU A 8 -8.50 -13.45 -2.36
C LEU A 8 -8.27 -14.15 -3.71
N THR A 9 -8.45 -15.47 -3.77
CA THR A 9 -8.37 -16.23 -5.03
C THR A 9 -9.52 -15.85 -5.98
N ALA A 10 -10.74 -15.68 -5.46
CA ALA A 10 -11.88 -15.23 -6.26
C ALA A 10 -11.64 -13.84 -6.88
N ILE A 11 -11.11 -12.89 -6.10
CA ILE A 11 -10.74 -11.56 -6.63
C ILE A 11 -9.69 -11.67 -7.74
N ARG A 12 -8.68 -12.53 -7.57
CA ARG A 12 -7.62 -12.74 -8.56
C ARG A 12 -8.16 -13.29 -9.88
N ASN A 13 -9.16 -14.16 -9.82
CA ASN A 13 -9.78 -14.75 -11.01
C ASN A 13 -10.74 -13.78 -11.72
N HIS A 14 -11.20 -12.73 -11.02
CA HIS A 14 -12.18 -11.75 -11.51
C HIS A 14 -11.70 -10.32 -11.21
N LEU A 15 -10.54 -9.94 -11.76
CA LEU A 15 -9.92 -8.64 -11.50
C LEU A 15 -10.77 -7.46 -11.99
N ASP A 16 -11.66 -7.69 -12.94
CA ASP A 16 -12.57 -6.72 -13.51
C ASP A 16 -13.95 -6.65 -12.79
N ASP A 17 -14.25 -7.54 -11.85
CA ASP A 17 -15.52 -7.58 -11.12
C ASP A 17 -15.44 -6.90 -9.72
N ASP A 18 -16.39 -6.03 -9.40
CA ASP A 18 -16.51 -5.44 -8.06
C ASP A 18 -17.08 -6.44 -7.05
N THR A 19 -17.88 -7.42 -7.48
CA THR A 19 -18.59 -8.39 -6.63
C THR A 19 -17.67 -9.14 -5.65
N PRO A 20 -16.63 -9.87 -6.09
CA PRO A 20 -15.78 -10.61 -5.15
C PRO A 20 -14.99 -9.69 -4.22
N ARG A 21 -14.77 -8.41 -4.61
CA ARG A 21 -14.12 -7.43 -3.74
C ARG A 21 -15.08 -6.99 -2.63
N LEU A 22 -16.33 -6.68 -2.98
CA LEU A 22 -17.34 -6.29 -2.01
C LEU A 22 -17.63 -7.42 -1.01
N VAL A 23 -17.75 -8.67 -1.48
CA VAL A 23 -17.88 -9.84 -0.59
C VAL A 23 -16.67 -9.97 0.35
N TYR A 24 -15.45 -9.74 -0.15
CA TYR A 24 -14.26 -9.73 0.70
C TYR A 24 -14.25 -8.57 1.71
N ALA A 25 -14.75 -7.39 1.35
CA ALA A 25 -14.90 -6.27 2.27
C ALA A 25 -15.92 -6.57 3.39
N ASP A 26 -17.04 -7.22 3.05
CA ASP A 26 -18.04 -7.66 4.04
C ASP A 26 -17.43 -8.69 5.00
N TRP A 27 -16.69 -9.66 4.47
CA TRP A 27 -15.96 -10.63 5.29
C TRP A 27 -14.92 -9.97 6.21
N LEU A 28 -14.19 -8.95 5.72
CA LEU A 28 -13.21 -8.21 6.51
C LEU A 28 -13.85 -7.42 7.65
N ASP A 29 -15.04 -6.86 7.50
CA ASP A 29 -15.72 -6.16 8.59
C ASP A 29 -16.00 -7.09 9.79
N GLU A 30 -16.33 -8.35 9.51
CA GLU A 30 -16.63 -9.36 10.52
C GLU A 30 -15.37 -10.00 11.12
N HIS A 31 -14.29 -10.10 10.35
CA HIS A 31 -13.11 -10.91 10.68
C HIS A 31 -11.80 -10.12 10.77
N ALA A 32 -11.82 -8.78 10.70
CA ALA A 32 -10.61 -7.96 10.73
C ALA A 32 -9.78 -8.21 11.99
N VAL A 33 -8.51 -8.55 11.79
CA VAL A 33 -7.55 -8.80 12.89
C VAL A 33 -6.78 -7.53 13.25
N ASP A 34 -6.59 -6.64 12.28
CA ASP A 34 -5.79 -5.43 12.41
C ASP A 34 -6.44 -4.22 11.70
N ASP A 35 -5.79 -3.05 11.81
CA ASP A 35 -6.28 -1.83 11.15
C ASP A 35 -6.19 -1.87 9.63
N ARG A 36 -5.23 -2.62 9.08
CA ARG A 36 -5.05 -2.74 7.63
C ARG A 36 -6.21 -3.51 7.01
N ASP A 37 -6.70 -4.56 7.67
CA ASP A 37 -7.89 -5.29 7.23
C ASP A 37 -9.11 -4.37 7.19
N ARG A 38 -9.35 -3.55 8.23
CA ARG A 38 -10.43 -2.54 8.24
C ARG A 38 -10.25 -1.50 7.13
N ALA A 39 -9.05 -0.95 6.99
CA ALA A 39 -8.73 0.02 5.95
C ALA A 39 -8.90 -0.54 4.54
N THR A 40 -8.61 -1.83 4.34
CA THR A 40 -8.82 -2.53 3.06
C THR A 40 -10.31 -2.61 2.74
N ALA A 41 -11.16 -2.98 3.70
CA ALA A 41 -12.61 -3.02 3.52
C ALA A 41 -13.19 -1.63 3.17
N GLU A 42 -12.81 -0.60 3.94
CA GLU A 42 -13.19 0.78 3.68
C GLU A 42 -12.78 1.23 2.26
N PHE A 43 -11.53 0.97 1.87
CA PHE A 43 -11.01 1.41 0.58
C PHE A 43 -11.63 0.64 -0.60
N ILE A 44 -11.91 -0.66 -0.44
CA ILE A 44 -12.67 -1.45 -1.42
C ILE A 44 -14.03 -0.79 -1.67
N ARG A 45 -14.80 -0.49 -0.61
CA ARG A 45 -16.11 0.14 -0.75
C ARG A 45 -16.02 1.56 -1.29
N ALA A 46 -14.95 2.29 -0.97
CA ALA A 46 -14.68 3.59 -1.57
C ALA A 46 -14.37 3.48 -3.08
N SER A 47 -13.76 2.38 -3.51
CA SER A 47 -13.32 2.19 -4.90
C SER A 47 -14.36 1.52 -5.80
N CYS A 48 -15.20 0.63 -5.25
CA CYS A 48 -16.22 -0.11 -5.99
C CYS A 48 -17.52 0.72 -6.06
N LEU A 49 -18.03 0.97 -7.26
CA LEU A 49 -19.27 1.72 -7.50
C LEU A 49 -19.97 1.33 -8.82
N GLY A 50 -19.61 0.21 -9.44
CA GLY A 50 -20.22 -0.21 -10.71
C GLY A 50 -19.95 0.72 -11.90
N ARG A 51 -19.16 1.79 -11.70
CA ARG A 51 -18.61 2.65 -12.76
C ARG A 51 -17.13 2.34 -12.91
N ASN A 52 -16.84 1.20 -13.51
CA ASN A 52 -15.51 0.91 -14.01
C ASN A 52 -15.27 1.80 -15.23
N HIS A 53 -14.60 2.92 -15.06
CA HIS A 53 -14.31 3.79 -16.20
C HIS A 53 -13.15 3.17 -17.00
N PRO A 54 -13.29 2.94 -18.32
CA PRO A 54 -12.25 2.31 -19.14
C PRO A 54 -10.90 3.05 -19.10
N THR A 55 -10.91 4.34 -18.73
CA THR A 55 -9.68 5.16 -18.59
C THR A 55 -8.94 4.94 -17.26
N GLY A 56 -9.44 4.09 -16.35
CA GLY A 56 -8.76 3.76 -15.09
C GLY A 56 -8.95 4.76 -13.95
N TYR A 57 -9.93 5.67 -14.04
CA TYR A 57 -10.27 6.57 -12.92
C TYR A 57 -11.05 5.83 -11.83
N MET A 58 -10.69 6.11 -10.56
CA MET A 58 -11.48 5.69 -9.41
C MET A 58 -12.59 6.70 -9.08
N PRO A 59 -13.61 6.31 -8.30
CA PRO A 59 -14.58 7.25 -7.74
C PRO A 59 -13.93 8.39 -6.93
N ARG A 60 -14.58 9.57 -6.88
CA ARG A 60 -14.13 10.70 -6.05
C ARG A 60 -13.91 10.32 -4.58
N LYS A 61 -14.79 9.47 -4.03
CA LYS A 61 -14.67 8.99 -2.65
C LYS A 61 -13.40 8.14 -2.45
N ALA A 62 -12.98 7.36 -3.45
CA ALA A 62 -11.72 6.61 -3.39
C ALA A 62 -10.51 7.55 -3.38
N TYR A 63 -10.51 8.59 -4.23
CA TYR A 63 -9.44 9.59 -4.24
C TYR A 63 -9.32 10.34 -2.92
N LYS A 64 -10.46 10.71 -2.33
CA LYS A 64 -10.49 11.33 -1.00
C LYS A 64 -9.91 10.37 0.04
N TRP A 65 -10.39 9.13 0.05
CA TRP A 65 -9.95 8.11 1.01
C TRP A 65 -8.43 7.89 0.96
N ILE A 66 -7.82 7.70 -0.23
CA ILE A 66 -6.36 7.53 -0.30
C ILE A 66 -5.60 8.81 0.10
N GLY A 67 -6.16 10.00 -0.13
CA GLY A 67 -5.56 11.25 0.33
C GLY A 67 -5.50 11.36 1.84
N GLU A 68 -6.40 10.68 2.55
CA GLU A 68 -6.55 10.78 4.00
C GLU A 68 -5.97 9.55 4.74
N HIS A 69 -5.97 8.37 4.10
CA HIS A 69 -5.82 7.10 4.82
C HIS A 69 -4.87 6.08 4.20
N TRP A 70 -4.20 6.37 3.08
CA TRP A 70 -3.38 5.38 2.35
C TRP A 70 -2.33 4.65 3.20
N ARG A 71 -1.77 5.30 4.23
CA ARG A 71 -0.76 4.71 5.12
C ARG A 71 -1.27 3.46 5.85
N ARG A 72 -2.58 3.41 6.15
CA ARG A 72 -3.25 2.26 6.80
C ARG A 72 -3.23 1.02 5.91
N LEU A 73 -3.06 1.18 4.59
CA LEU A 73 -2.95 0.06 3.64
C LEU A 73 -1.54 -0.53 3.58
N LEU A 74 -0.53 0.15 4.14
CA LEU A 74 0.89 -0.20 3.98
C LEU A 74 1.68 -0.20 5.31
N PRO A 75 1.14 -0.72 6.43
CA PRO A 75 1.81 -0.60 7.72
C PRO A 75 3.16 -1.32 7.76
N LEU A 76 3.29 -2.53 7.17
CA LEU A 76 4.55 -3.27 7.18
C LEU A 76 5.58 -2.59 6.27
N THR A 77 5.14 -2.15 5.09
CA THR A 77 5.97 -1.44 4.12
C THR A 77 6.52 -0.15 4.72
N LEU A 78 5.64 0.67 5.31
CA LEU A 78 6.05 1.94 5.93
C LEU A 78 6.85 1.72 7.22
N GLY A 79 6.68 0.59 7.91
CA GLY A 79 7.50 0.21 9.05
C GLY A 79 8.99 0.04 8.72
N HIS A 80 9.37 -0.09 7.45
CA HIS A 80 10.78 -0.08 7.03
C HIS A 80 11.38 1.31 6.93
N HIS A 81 10.57 2.38 6.91
CA HIS A 81 11.10 3.74 6.90
C HIS A 81 11.84 4.04 8.20
N VAL A 82 13.08 4.53 8.09
CA VAL A 82 13.86 4.98 9.23
C VAL A 82 13.63 6.49 9.46
N PRO A 83 13.15 6.94 10.63
CA PRO A 83 12.98 8.36 10.91
C PRO A 83 14.32 9.10 10.93
N THR A 84 14.32 10.36 10.48
CA THR A 84 15.54 11.16 10.35
C THR A 84 16.33 11.31 11.67
N TRP A 85 15.64 11.42 12.81
CA TRP A 85 16.27 11.58 14.13
C TRP A 85 16.91 10.29 14.69
N TRP A 86 16.61 9.12 14.12
CA TRP A 86 17.31 7.87 14.47
C TRP A 86 18.79 7.89 14.07
N THR A 87 19.20 8.88 13.26
CA THR A 87 20.61 9.14 12.90
C THR A 87 21.35 10.03 13.91
N ILE A 88 20.64 10.67 14.86
CA ILE A 88 21.22 11.61 15.84
C ILE A 88 20.68 11.29 17.25
N GLY A 89 21.43 10.48 17.99
CA GLY A 89 21.35 10.12 19.42
C GLY A 89 20.13 10.47 20.32
N ARG A 90 19.59 9.43 20.97
CA ARG A 90 18.85 9.34 22.26
C ARG A 90 17.97 10.53 22.69
N ASP A 91 16.75 10.57 22.17
CA ASP A 91 15.53 10.75 22.98
C ASP A 91 14.31 10.39 22.13
N ALA A 92 13.99 9.09 22.13
CA ALA A 92 12.98 8.46 21.29
C ALA A 92 11.59 8.55 21.91
N ALA A 93 11.03 9.75 21.99
CA ALA A 93 9.64 9.94 22.39
C ALA A 93 8.86 10.72 21.32
N GLN A 94 8.75 10.13 20.12
CA GLN A 94 7.61 10.24 19.22
C GLN A 94 7.88 9.36 17.99
N VAL A 95 7.03 8.35 17.76
CA VAL A 95 6.99 7.60 16.50
C VAL A 95 6.47 8.58 15.44
N THR A 96 7.37 9.29 14.76
CA THR A 96 6.95 10.25 13.74
C THR A 96 6.72 9.51 12.42
N GLU A 97 5.48 9.60 11.94
CA GLU A 97 4.99 9.22 10.61
C GLU A 97 5.61 10.09 9.48
N ASP A 98 6.92 10.33 9.54
CA ASP A 98 7.64 11.41 8.84
C ASP A 98 8.01 11.09 7.39
N VAL A 99 7.21 10.21 6.76
CA VAL A 99 7.31 9.95 5.34
C VAL A 99 6.75 11.16 4.61
N ARG A 100 7.61 11.95 3.96
CA ARG A 100 7.15 12.99 3.02
C ARG A 100 6.46 12.32 1.85
N TRP A 101 5.28 12.79 1.48
CA TRP A 101 4.54 12.19 0.38
C TRP A 101 3.74 13.21 -0.40
N MET A 102 3.37 12.83 -1.61
CA MET A 102 2.43 13.56 -2.44
C MET A 102 1.51 12.60 -3.18
N ARG A 103 0.32 13.06 -3.57
CA ARG A 103 -0.64 12.30 -4.37
C ARG A 103 -0.85 12.94 -5.73
N SER A 104 -0.86 12.12 -6.77
CA SER A 104 -1.34 12.50 -8.10
C SER A 104 -2.36 11.47 -8.57
N GLY A 105 -3.64 11.84 -8.58
CA GLY A 105 -4.72 10.91 -8.92
C GLY A 105 -4.73 9.70 -7.98
N ARG A 106 -4.44 8.52 -8.54
CA ARG A 106 -4.42 7.23 -7.83
C ARG A 106 -3.02 6.81 -7.32
N GLU A 107 -2.01 7.60 -7.64
CA GLU A 107 -0.63 7.36 -7.23
C GLU A 107 -0.30 8.17 -5.97
N ILE A 108 0.38 7.51 -5.03
CA ILE A 108 1.06 8.11 -3.90
C ILE A 108 2.56 7.95 -4.13
N GLN A 109 3.29 9.06 -4.14
CA GLN A 109 4.75 9.03 -4.07
C GLN A 109 5.16 9.30 -2.62
N ALA A 110 5.79 8.32 -2.00
CA ALA A 110 6.30 8.39 -0.63
C ALA A 110 7.83 8.42 -0.64
N HIS A 111 8.43 9.34 0.09
CA HIS A 111 9.87 9.43 0.25
C HIS A 111 10.24 8.71 1.54
N MET A 112 10.89 7.56 1.40
CA MET A 112 11.29 6.70 2.50
C MET A 112 12.81 6.72 2.65
N HIS A 113 13.29 7.05 3.83
CA HIS A 113 14.69 6.90 4.22
C HIS A 113 14.98 5.42 4.53
N LEU A 114 15.81 4.80 3.68
CA LEU A 114 16.09 3.36 3.67
C LEU A 114 17.57 3.11 3.34
N PRO A 115 18.16 1.97 3.72
CA PRO A 115 19.53 1.66 3.31
C PRO A 115 19.65 1.49 1.79
N ALA A 116 20.61 2.16 1.16
CA ALA A 116 20.74 2.19 -0.29
C ALA A 116 21.45 0.97 -0.90
N GLY A 117 22.19 0.19 -0.09
CA GLY A 117 23.01 -0.94 -0.52
C GLY A 117 22.72 -2.25 0.23
N PRO A 118 23.46 -3.32 -0.09
CA PRO A 118 23.35 -4.62 0.57
C PRO A 118 23.77 -4.55 2.05
N HIS A 119 24.64 -3.62 2.40
CA HIS A 119 25.04 -3.34 3.77
C HIS A 119 24.16 -2.24 4.37
N ALA A 120 23.69 -2.45 5.59
CA ALA A 120 22.73 -1.58 6.29
C ALA A 120 23.29 -0.19 6.71
N GLY A 121 24.50 0.20 6.27
CA GLY A 121 25.20 1.38 6.78
C GLY A 121 24.71 2.73 6.22
N ASP A 122 24.48 2.83 4.91
CA ASP A 122 24.18 4.12 4.28
C ASP A 122 22.67 4.28 4.03
N LEU A 123 22.00 5.06 4.89
CA LEU A 123 20.61 5.44 4.73
C LEU A 123 20.46 6.61 3.74
N LYS A 124 19.61 6.45 2.72
CA LYS A 124 19.30 7.49 1.72
C LYS A 124 17.80 7.64 1.54
N TRP A 125 17.37 8.82 1.10
CA TRP A 125 15.98 9.07 0.73
C TRP A 125 15.69 8.43 -0.61
N HIS A 126 14.64 7.62 -0.65
CA HIS A 126 14.16 6.94 -1.84
C HIS A 126 12.70 7.28 -2.08
N ALA A 127 12.39 7.75 -3.28
CA ALA A 127 11.01 7.84 -3.73
C ALA A 127 10.49 6.44 -4.07
N VAL A 128 9.39 6.07 -3.45
CA VAL A 128 8.62 4.85 -3.74
C VAL A 128 7.22 5.28 -4.17
N GLN A 129 6.81 4.84 -5.36
CA GLN A 129 5.48 5.10 -5.90
C GLN A 129 4.56 3.92 -5.59
N PHE A 130 3.34 4.24 -5.16
CA PHE A 130 2.27 3.30 -4.88
C PHE A 130 1.04 3.69 -5.69
N GLU A 131 0.65 2.84 -6.64
CA GLU A 131 -0.49 3.07 -7.52
C GLU A 131 -1.67 2.21 -7.08
N PHE A 132 -2.72 2.83 -6.54
CA PHE A 132 -3.90 2.14 -6.03
C PHE A 132 -5.00 2.03 -7.07
N ASN A 133 -5.72 0.91 -7.07
CA ASN A 133 -6.89 0.74 -7.91
C ASN A 133 -7.84 -0.30 -7.31
N ARG A 134 -9.15 -0.03 -7.36
CA ARG A 134 -10.22 -0.97 -6.97
C ARG A 134 -9.97 -1.69 -5.64
N GLY A 135 -9.61 -0.92 -4.62
CA GLY A 135 -9.45 -1.41 -3.25
C GLY A 135 -8.07 -1.97 -2.90
N PHE A 136 -7.13 -2.03 -3.83
CA PHE A 136 -5.80 -2.60 -3.61
C PHE A 136 -4.68 -1.76 -4.21
N LEU A 137 -3.46 -1.97 -3.74
CA LEU A 137 -2.26 -1.53 -4.46
C LEU A 137 -2.09 -2.38 -5.71
N GLN A 138 -2.07 -1.73 -6.88
CA GLN A 138 -1.86 -2.39 -8.16
C GLN A 138 -0.37 -2.45 -8.51
N TRP A 139 0.35 -1.34 -8.31
CA TRP A 139 1.79 -1.26 -8.60
C TRP A 139 2.56 -0.59 -7.47
N ALA A 140 3.76 -1.09 -7.21
CA ALA A 140 4.78 -0.40 -6.43
C ALA A 140 6.06 -0.22 -7.26
N ARG A 141 6.70 0.95 -7.19
CA ARG A 141 7.91 1.25 -7.96
C ARG A 141 8.95 1.98 -7.12
N ALA A 142 10.21 1.58 -7.23
CA ALA A 142 11.35 2.29 -6.66
C ALA A 142 12.53 2.31 -7.65
N TYR A 143 13.34 3.37 -7.61
CA TYR A 143 14.46 3.56 -8.54
C TYR A 143 15.67 2.67 -8.23
N SER A 144 15.77 2.12 -7.02
CA SER A 144 16.86 1.25 -6.59
C SER A 144 16.41 -0.19 -6.53
N TYR A 145 17.15 -1.09 -7.18
CA TYR A 145 16.94 -2.53 -7.07
C TYR A 145 16.94 -3.02 -5.63
N HIS A 146 17.91 -2.55 -4.81
CA HIS A 146 17.99 -2.93 -3.40
C HIS A 146 16.78 -2.48 -2.58
N VAL A 147 16.22 -1.31 -2.91
CA VAL A 147 15.00 -0.83 -2.25
C VAL A 147 13.80 -1.66 -2.67
N THR A 148 13.66 -1.96 -3.95
CA THR A 148 12.58 -2.82 -4.48
C THR A 148 12.62 -4.20 -3.84
N GLU A 149 13.79 -4.84 -3.78
CA GLU A 149 13.92 -6.16 -3.14
C GLU A 149 13.66 -6.12 -1.64
N ARG A 150 14.11 -5.08 -0.94
CA ARG A 150 13.84 -4.93 0.50
C ARG A 150 12.35 -4.75 0.78
N LEU A 151 11.63 -3.99 -0.04
CA LEU A 151 10.21 -3.73 0.17
C LEU A 151 9.31 -4.82 -0.42
N ARG A 152 9.83 -5.75 -1.23
CA ARG A 152 9.05 -6.82 -1.88
C ARG A 152 8.19 -7.62 -0.91
N GLY A 153 8.81 -8.16 0.15
CA GLY A 153 8.11 -8.94 1.17
C GLY A 153 7.02 -8.13 1.90
N PRO A 154 7.36 -6.99 2.50
CA PRO A 154 6.40 -6.10 3.17
C PRO A 154 5.25 -5.66 2.27
N ILE A 155 5.52 -5.27 1.02
CA ILE A 155 4.49 -4.84 0.07
C ILE A 155 3.51 -5.98 -0.23
N LEU A 156 4.00 -7.20 -0.47
CA LEU A 156 3.13 -8.35 -0.75
C LEU A 156 2.37 -8.81 0.49
N ALA A 157 2.93 -8.62 1.68
CA ALA A 157 2.26 -8.92 2.95
C ALA A 157 1.14 -7.91 3.23
N ASP A 158 1.35 -6.62 2.95
CA ASP A 158 0.34 -5.58 3.06
C ASP A 158 -0.73 -5.69 1.95
N GLN A 159 -0.29 -5.94 0.72
CA GLN A 159 -1.09 -5.81 -0.50
C GLN A 159 -0.85 -7.01 -1.44
N PRO A 160 -1.63 -8.10 -1.31
CA PRO A 160 -1.33 -9.39 -1.96
C PRO A 160 -1.51 -9.43 -3.49
N PHE A 161 -2.01 -8.35 -4.10
CA PHE A 161 -2.14 -8.20 -5.55
C PHE A 161 -1.17 -7.18 -6.15
N ALA A 162 -0.31 -6.57 -5.33
CA ALA A 162 0.64 -5.58 -5.78
C ALA A 162 1.69 -6.21 -6.72
N GLN A 163 1.96 -5.52 -7.82
CA GLN A 163 3.04 -5.87 -8.73
C GLN A 163 4.20 -4.88 -8.57
N LEU A 164 5.42 -5.38 -8.47
CA LEU A 164 6.62 -4.55 -8.25
C LEU A 164 7.37 -4.30 -9.56
N ARG A 165 7.81 -3.06 -9.80
CA ARG A 165 8.66 -2.69 -10.95
C ARG A 165 9.85 -1.84 -10.53
N LEU A 166 10.95 -1.97 -11.27
CA LEU A 166 12.03 -0.98 -11.27
C LEU A 166 11.63 0.19 -12.17
N PHE A 167 12.12 1.40 -11.89
CA PHE A 167 12.13 2.44 -12.91
C PHE A 167 13.15 2.03 -13.98
N ASN A 168 12.68 1.92 -15.22
CA ASN A 168 13.56 1.77 -16.39
C ASN A 168 14.20 3.12 -16.74
#